data_AF-A0A0K1E8C1-F1
#
_entry.id   AF-A0A0K1E8C1-F1
#
_cell.length_a   1.000
_cell.length_b   1.000
_cell.length_c   1.000
_cell.angle_alpha   90.00
_cell.angle_beta   90.00
_cell.angle_gamma   90.00
#
_symmetry.space_group_name_H-M   'P 1'
#
loop_
_entity.id
_entity.type
_entity.pdbx_description
1 polymer ?
#
loop_
_entity_poly.entity_id
_entity_poly.type
_entity_poly.pdbx_seq_one_letter_code
_entity_poly.pdbx_strand_id
1 'polypeptide(L)'
;MTTARAFLAPAVTALSLLAGCSASAPHRPEPQTAAAQAPAPRPILTQSLYARDASGALSESDLQRVLEAPIDLQFPARVGVVPLAQPFDPEGQVSLATRSVASRDLARALTGHPHFSHVSDISTELPNVGGIEGLRTIAARYRLRYLLLYSERFEDASHLNGWAFLYPTLIGMFVAPGVTVKSRGLSQVDLLDVRTGTILFSVVEPMQVEQKSFMIGAERSHRELEMEATATAAKALAKRVSTQTHELVAFADLSARGAQPTRPRILPAPIMVGSAASVESVSASGEPGGPAATAP
;
A
#
# COMPACT_ATOMS: atom_id res chain seq x y z
N MET A 1 -34.61 -8.53 -31.31
CA MET A 1 -33.95 -9.11 -32.49
C MET A 1 -32.62 -9.67 -32.06
N THR A 2 -32.60 -10.98 -31.91
CA THR A 2 -31.51 -11.84 -31.45
C THR A 2 -30.58 -12.15 -32.61
N THR A 3 -29.28 -11.97 -32.44
CA THR A 3 -28.28 -12.62 -33.31
C THR A 3 -27.31 -13.40 -32.43
N ALA A 4 -27.53 -14.71 -32.45
CA ALA A 4 -26.62 -15.72 -31.94
C ALA A 4 -25.41 -15.84 -32.87
N ARG A 5 -24.22 -16.08 -32.29
CA ARG A 5 -23.13 -16.75 -33.00
C ARG A 5 -22.45 -17.75 -32.07
N ALA A 6 -22.81 -19.01 -32.32
CA ALA A 6 -22.04 -20.18 -31.92
C ALA A 6 -20.77 -20.26 -32.78
N PHE A 7 -19.65 -20.63 -32.17
CA PHE A 7 -18.59 -21.35 -32.89
C PHE A 7 -18.21 -22.57 -32.05
N LEU A 8 -18.37 -23.71 -32.71
CA LEU A 8 -18.13 -25.06 -32.26
C LEU A 8 -16.87 -25.56 -32.97
N ALA A 9 -16.20 -26.53 -32.33
CA ALA A 9 -15.29 -27.53 -32.92
C ALA A 9 -13.78 -27.20 -32.94
N PRO A 10 -12.90 -28.20 -33.16
CA PRO A 10 -12.74 -29.43 -32.35
C PRO A 10 -11.26 -29.87 -32.14
N ALA A 11 -11.06 -30.90 -31.30
CA ALA A 11 -10.22 -32.10 -31.51
C ALA A 11 -8.68 -32.04 -31.70
N VAL A 12 -8.00 -32.88 -30.90
CA VAL A 12 -6.94 -33.86 -31.29
C VAL A 12 -5.56 -33.25 -31.63
N THR A 13 -4.49 -33.55 -30.90
CA THR A 13 -3.40 -34.56 -31.10
C THR A 13 -2.18 -33.95 -30.37
N ALA A 14 -1.11 -34.58 -29.88
CA ALA A 14 -0.54 -35.90 -30.08
C ALA A 14 0.37 -36.23 -28.88
N LEU A 15 0.44 -37.52 -28.59
CA LEU A 15 1.41 -38.22 -27.79
C LEU A 15 2.78 -38.16 -28.49
N SER A 16 3.82 -37.62 -27.84
CA SER A 16 5.20 -37.79 -28.30
C SER A 16 6.10 -38.21 -27.13
N LEU A 17 6.26 -39.53 -27.05
CA LEU A 17 7.38 -40.24 -26.44
C LEU A 17 8.68 -39.80 -27.14
N LEU A 18 9.61 -39.22 -26.38
CA LEU A 18 11.02 -39.18 -26.77
C LEU A 18 11.86 -39.63 -25.60
N ALA A 19 12.34 -40.87 -25.72
CA ALA A 19 13.47 -41.42 -25.01
C ALA A 19 14.71 -40.56 -25.31
N GLY A 20 15.32 -40.00 -24.28
CA GLY A 20 16.56 -39.22 -24.35
C GLY A 20 17.71 -39.96 -23.69
N CYS A 21 18.80 -40.13 -24.44
CA CYS A 21 19.99 -40.93 -24.18
C CYS A 21 20.68 -40.72 -22.82
N SER A 22 20.98 -41.84 -22.15
CA SER A 22 21.97 -41.93 -21.09
C SER A 22 23.40 -41.83 -21.67
N ALA A 23 23.94 -40.63 -21.75
CA ALA A 23 25.38 -40.43 -21.99
C ALA A 23 26.11 -40.61 -20.65
N SER A 24 26.90 -41.68 -20.52
CA SER A 24 27.89 -41.83 -19.44
C SER A 24 28.88 -40.68 -19.53
N ALA A 25 28.84 -39.77 -18.55
CA ALA A 25 29.83 -38.73 -18.42
C ALA A 25 31.17 -39.33 -17.92
N PRO A 26 32.32 -38.92 -18.47
CA PRO A 26 33.63 -39.35 -18.01
C PRO A 26 33.84 -38.91 -16.55
N HIS A 27 34.38 -39.82 -15.76
CA HIS A 27 34.74 -39.65 -14.36
C HIS A 27 35.74 -38.48 -14.24
N ARG A 28 35.24 -37.32 -13.82
CA ARG A 28 36.04 -36.11 -13.59
C ARG A 28 36.65 -36.24 -12.19
N PRO A 29 37.98 -36.07 -12.02
CA PRO A 29 38.61 -36.18 -10.71
C PRO A 29 37.94 -35.23 -9.72
N GLU A 30 37.55 -35.79 -8.57
CA GLU A 30 36.92 -35.05 -7.47
C GLU A 30 37.76 -33.82 -7.14
N PRO A 31 37.24 -32.59 -7.32
CA PRO A 31 37.87 -31.43 -6.73
C PRO A 31 37.80 -31.65 -5.22
N GLN A 32 38.98 -31.74 -4.59
CA GLN A 32 39.11 -31.71 -3.14
C GLN A 32 38.30 -30.51 -2.65
N THR A 33 37.16 -30.80 -2.03
CA THR A 33 36.31 -29.83 -1.38
C THR A 33 37.11 -29.25 -0.24
N ALA A 34 37.84 -28.17 -0.53
CA ALA A 34 38.31 -27.26 0.50
C ALA A 34 37.09 -26.98 1.37
N ALA A 35 37.16 -27.41 2.63
CA ALA A 35 36.10 -27.20 3.60
C ALA A 35 35.82 -25.70 3.62
N ALA A 36 34.75 -25.31 2.92
CA ALA A 36 34.33 -23.93 2.85
C ALA A 36 34.05 -23.54 4.30
N GLN A 37 34.92 -22.68 4.85
CA GLN A 37 34.71 -22.13 6.17
C GLN A 37 33.30 -21.58 6.20
N ALA A 38 32.50 -22.08 7.15
CA ALA A 38 31.13 -21.62 7.31
C ALA A 38 31.16 -20.09 7.40
N PRO A 39 30.41 -19.38 6.54
CA PRO A 39 30.44 -17.92 6.53
C PRO A 39 30.09 -17.41 7.92
N ALA A 40 30.88 -16.45 8.41
CA ALA A 40 30.65 -15.85 9.72
C ALA A 40 29.20 -15.33 9.81
N PRO A 41 28.51 -15.51 10.96
CA PRO A 41 27.14 -15.06 11.11
C PRO A 41 27.04 -13.55 10.88
N ARG A 42 26.15 -13.14 9.97
CA ARG A 42 25.96 -11.72 9.64
C ARG A 42 25.37 -10.97 10.85
N PRO A 43 25.85 -9.77 11.18
CA PRO A 43 25.33 -9.00 12.30
C PRO A 43 23.87 -8.60 12.05
N ILE A 44 22.99 -8.88 13.01
CA ILE A 44 21.59 -8.46 13.00
C ILE A 44 21.52 -7.00 13.43
N LEU A 45 20.71 -6.18 12.76
CA LEU A 45 20.46 -4.80 13.21
C LEU A 45 19.79 -4.79 14.58
N THR A 46 20.48 -4.26 15.58
CA THR A 46 19.94 -4.09 16.95
C THR A 46 19.23 -2.75 17.13
N GLN A 47 19.56 -1.76 16.32
CA GLN A 47 19.04 -0.39 16.39
C GLN A 47 18.62 0.12 15.01
N SER A 48 17.69 1.06 14.99
CA SER A 48 17.33 1.78 13.77
C SER A 48 18.45 2.74 13.39
N LEU A 49 18.84 2.71 12.12
CA LEU A 49 19.75 3.70 11.53
C LEU A 49 18.97 4.90 10.95
N TYR A 50 17.64 4.85 10.92
CA TYR A 50 16.77 5.90 10.40
C TYR A 50 16.45 7.00 11.43
N ALA A 51 17.01 6.89 12.64
CA ALA A 51 16.91 7.96 13.63
C ALA A 51 17.67 9.18 13.10
N ARG A 52 17.01 10.34 13.03
CA ARG A 52 17.66 11.58 12.58
C ARG A 52 18.87 11.87 13.46
N ASP A 53 20.07 11.77 12.90
CA ASP A 53 21.23 12.44 13.47
C ASP A 53 21.10 13.96 13.27
N ALA A 54 22.08 14.74 13.73
CA ALA A 54 22.04 16.19 13.59
C ALA A 54 21.95 16.67 12.12
N SER A 55 22.33 15.82 11.15
CA SER A 55 22.21 16.07 9.71
C SER A 55 20.91 15.54 9.08
N GLY A 56 20.19 14.64 9.75
CA GLY A 56 18.94 14.05 9.28
C GLY A 56 19.09 13.15 8.05
N ALA A 57 20.31 12.79 7.64
CA ALA A 57 20.58 12.03 6.42
C ALA A 57 21.31 10.72 6.74
N LEU A 58 20.88 9.62 6.10
CA LEU A 58 21.56 8.33 6.19
C LEU A 58 22.86 8.35 5.38
N SER A 59 23.96 7.85 5.98
CA SER A 59 25.18 7.62 5.22
C SER A 59 25.02 6.42 4.29
N GLU A 60 25.74 6.41 3.15
CA GLU A 60 25.77 5.26 2.23
C GLU A 60 26.20 3.98 2.93
N SER A 61 27.15 4.06 3.87
CA SER A 61 27.57 2.91 4.68
C SER A 61 26.47 2.37 5.58
N ASP A 62 25.59 3.22 6.10
CA ASP A 62 24.45 2.79 6.91
C ASP A 62 23.38 2.16 6.02
N LEU A 63 23.13 2.71 4.83
CA LEU A 63 22.24 2.09 3.84
C LEU A 63 22.74 0.69 3.46
N GLN A 64 24.02 0.56 3.13
CA GLN A 64 24.61 -0.74 2.80
C GLN A 64 24.49 -1.72 3.97
N ARG A 65 24.71 -1.26 5.21
CA ARG A 65 24.50 -2.08 6.41
C ARG A 65 23.04 -2.54 6.56
N VAL A 66 22.07 -1.67 6.25
CA VAL A 66 20.65 -2.04 6.31
C VAL A 66 20.31 -3.09 5.26
N LEU A 67 20.83 -2.93 4.04
CA LEU A 67 20.58 -3.85 2.94
C LEU A 67 21.25 -5.23 3.12
N GLU A 68 22.40 -5.28 3.78
CA GLU A 68 23.13 -6.52 4.04
C GLU A 68 22.62 -7.28 5.28
N ALA A 69 21.93 -6.58 6.18
CA ALA A 69 21.45 -7.16 7.42
C ALA A 69 20.30 -8.16 7.17
N PRO A 70 20.33 -9.34 7.80
CA PRO A 70 19.24 -10.28 7.72
C PRO A 70 17.99 -9.73 8.41
N ILE A 71 16.81 -10.01 7.85
CA ILE A 71 15.52 -9.67 8.45
C ILE A 71 15.28 -10.60 9.65
N ASP A 72 15.30 -10.04 10.86
CA ASP A 72 15.02 -10.75 12.11
C ASP A 72 13.52 -10.70 12.46
N LEU A 73 12.77 -11.65 11.90
CA LEU A 73 11.34 -11.81 12.19
C LEU A 73 11.13 -12.56 13.50
N GLN A 74 10.35 -11.97 14.40
CA GLN A 74 10.04 -12.53 15.72
C GLN A 74 8.53 -12.71 15.86
N PHE A 75 7.98 -13.70 15.15
CA PHE A 75 6.56 -14.07 15.27
C PHE A 75 6.38 -15.29 16.20
N PRO A 76 5.25 -15.39 16.94
CA PRO A 76 4.14 -14.44 16.98
C PRO A 76 4.47 -13.15 17.76
N ALA A 77 4.03 -12.01 17.24
CA ALA A 77 4.36 -10.69 17.79
C ALA A 77 3.14 -9.85 18.17
N ARG A 78 3.36 -8.87 19.05
CA ARG A 78 2.37 -7.82 19.35
C ARG A 78 2.45 -6.75 18.27
N VAL A 79 1.33 -6.52 17.61
CA VAL A 79 1.19 -5.60 16.48
C VAL A 79 0.22 -4.49 16.83
N GLY A 80 0.55 -3.25 16.47
CA GLY A 80 -0.39 -2.13 16.57
C GLY A 80 -0.81 -1.63 15.20
N VAL A 81 -2.10 -1.37 15.01
CA VAL A 81 -2.63 -0.70 13.83
C VAL A 81 -2.68 0.79 14.11
N VAL A 82 -2.00 1.58 13.29
CA VAL A 82 -1.85 3.02 13.45
C VAL A 82 -2.51 3.74 12.28
N PRO A 83 -3.63 4.43 12.48
CA PRO A 83 -4.26 5.24 11.45
C PRO A 83 -3.43 6.50 11.18
N LEU A 84 -3.02 6.68 9.94
CA LEU A 84 -2.33 7.86 9.45
C LEU A 84 -3.31 8.77 8.71
N ALA A 85 -3.14 10.08 8.90
CA ALA A 85 -3.92 11.09 8.19
C ALA A 85 -3.52 11.24 6.71
N GLN A 86 -2.30 10.80 6.37
CA GLN A 86 -1.76 10.79 5.02
C GLN A 86 -0.95 9.51 4.83
N PRO A 87 -0.69 9.06 3.59
CA PRO A 87 0.23 7.97 3.33
C PRO A 87 1.58 8.22 4.01
N PHE A 88 2.21 7.13 4.45
CA PHE A 88 3.48 7.22 5.14
C PHE A 88 4.55 7.83 4.22
N ASP A 89 5.10 8.95 4.66
CA ASP A 89 6.27 9.60 4.07
C ASP A 89 7.42 9.50 5.09
N PRO A 90 8.53 8.80 4.78
CA PRO A 90 9.65 8.65 5.70
C PRO A 90 10.36 9.97 6.03
N GLU A 91 10.32 10.96 5.13
CA GLU A 91 10.92 12.28 5.33
C GLU A 91 9.95 13.26 6.00
N GLY A 92 8.66 13.03 5.80
CA GLY A 92 7.55 13.84 6.29
C GLY A 92 7.24 13.71 7.78
N GLN A 93 6.38 14.59 8.26
CA GLN A 93 5.80 14.47 9.59
C GLN A 93 4.67 13.44 9.59
N VAL A 94 4.80 12.43 10.43
CA VAL A 94 3.73 11.45 10.65
C VAL A 94 2.60 12.11 11.44
N SER A 95 1.44 12.27 10.78
CA SER A 95 0.20 12.73 11.41
C SER A 95 -0.74 11.55 11.62
N LEU A 96 -1.21 11.35 12.85
CA LEU A 96 -2.19 10.31 13.16
C LEU A 96 -3.61 10.80 12.86
N ALA A 97 -4.40 9.98 12.20
CA ALA A 97 -5.83 10.23 12.08
C ALA A 97 -6.51 9.78 13.37
N THR A 98 -7.26 10.68 14.01
CA THR A 98 -8.03 10.30 15.21
C THR A 98 -9.27 9.52 14.79
N ARG A 99 -9.47 8.34 15.39
CA ARG A 99 -10.74 7.57 15.33
C ARG A 99 -11.15 7.10 13.92
N SER A 100 -10.23 6.53 13.12
CA SER A 100 -10.62 5.83 11.89
C SER A 100 -11.39 4.54 12.23
N VAL A 101 -12.65 4.46 11.79
CA VAL A 101 -13.47 3.25 11.97
C VAL A 101 -12.85 2.08 11.21
N ALA A 102 -12.25 2.34 10.06
CA ALA A 102 -11.66 1.31 9.23
C ALA A 102 -10.34 0.77 9.79
N SER A 103 -9.51 1.59 10.45
CA SER A 103 -8.33 1.08 11.17
C SER A 103 -8.72 0.13 12.30
N ARG A 104 -9.79 0.47 13.03
CA ARG A 104 -10.37 -0.39 14.07
C ARG A 104 -10.90 -1.69 13.49
N ASP A 105 -11.61 -1.63 12.37
CA ASP A 105 -12.16 -2.82 11.70
C ASP A 105 -11.05 -3.71 11.13
N LEU A 106 -9.97 -3.12 10.61
CA LEU A 106 -8.75 -3.81 10.22
C LEU A 106 -8.10 -4.53 11.42
N ALA A 107 -7.91 -3.83 12.54
CA ALA A 107 -7.35 -4.42 13.76
C ALA A 107 -8.19 -5.60 14.28
N ARG A 108 -9.53 -5.44 14.26
CA ARG A 108 -10.46 -6.50 14.63
C ARG A 108 -10.38 -7.70 13.68
N ALA A 109 -10.28 -7.46 12.38
CA ALA A 109 -10.18 -8.52 11.38
C ALA A 109 -8.85 -9.29 11.45
N LEU A 110 -7.79 -8.68 11.97
CA LEU A 110 -6.49 -9.32 12.19
C LEU A 110 -6.39 -10.07 13.54
N THR A 111 -7.36 -9.89 14.43
CA THR A 111 -7.38 -10.57 15.73
C THR A 111 -7.56 -12.08 15.54
N GLY A 112 -6.71 -12.88 16.19
CA GLY A 112 -6.71 -14.35 16.08
C GLY A 112 -5.82 -14.89 14.95
N HIS A 113 -5.13 -14.04 14.21
CA HIS A 113 -4.14 -14.47 13.22
C HIS A 113 -2.95 -15.19 13.90
N PRO A 114 -2.47 -16.36 13.39
CA PRO A 114 -1.48 -17.19 14.09
C PRO A 114 -0.12 -16.51 14.28
N HIS A 115 0.22 -15.54 13.44
CA HIS A 115 1.47 -14.78 13.56
C HIS A 115 1.35 -13.56 14.48
N PHE A 116 0.15 -13.21 14.97
CA PHE A 116 -0.06 -12.05 15.84
C PHE A 116 -0.51 -12.50 17.23
N SER A 117 0.35 -12.32 18.24
CA SER A 117 0.00 -12.65 19.62
C SER A 117 -1.00 -11.66 20.22
N HIS A 118 -0.97 -10.41 19.77
CA HIS A 118 -1.90 -9.37 20.17
C HIS A 118 -2.01 -8.31 19.07
N VAL A 119 -3.22 -7.84 18.79
CA VAL A 119 -3.47 -6.73 17.85
C VAL A 119 -4.08 -5.57 18.64
N SER A 120 -3.47 -4.39 18.56
CA SER A 120 -3.94 -3.17 19.24
C SER A 120 -4.32 -2.11 18.22
N ASP A 121 -5.53 -1.56 18.33
CA ASP A 121 -5.89 -0.34 17.64
C ASP A 121 -5.27 0.86 18.39
N ILE A 122 -4.36 1.59 17.73
CA ILE A 122 -3.70 2.75 18.31
C ILE A 122 -4.41 4.01 17.84
N SER A 123 -5.41 4.43 18.61
CA SER A 123 -6.15 5.67 18.37
C SER A 123 -5.86 6.71 19.46
N THR A 124 -4.58 7.04 19.71
CA THR A 124 -4.19 7.96 20.78
C THR A 124 -3.90 9.38 20.30
N GLU A 125 -4.33 10.37 21.09
CA GLU A 125 -3.98 11.79 20.93
C GLU A 125 -2.67 12.17 21.64
N LEU A 126 -1.78 11.19 21.88
CA LEU A 126 -0.53 11.45 22.58
C LEU A 126 0.35 12.43 21.77
N PRO A 127 1.12 13.30 22.44
CA PRO A 127 2.06 14.19 21.76
C PRO A 127 3.08 13.35 21.00
N ASN A 128 3.02 13.41 19.68
CA ASN A 128 3.93 12.70 18.81
C ASN A 128 5.05 13.62 18.38
N VAL A 129 6.27 13.25 18.77
CA VAL A 129 7.46 13.69 18.04
C VAL A 129 7.30 13.16 16.61
N GLY A 130 7.26 14.05 15.61
CA GLY A 130 6.93 13.65 14.24
C GLY A 130 7.89 12.60 13.67
N GLY A 131 7.43 11.85 12.66
CA GLY A 131 8.26 10.90 11.91
C GLY A 131 8.31 9.49 12.53
N ILE A 132 9.32 8.71 12.14
CA ILE A 132 9.53 7.33 12.60
C ILE A 132 9.76 7.26 14.12
N GLU A 133 10.45 8.23 14.71
CA GLU A 133 10.71 8.26 16.16
C GLU A 133 9.44 8.38 17.01
N GLY A 134 8.42 9.09 16.49
CA GLY A 134 7.09 9.13 17.11
C GLY A 134 6.43 7.77 17.11
N LEU A 135 6.44 7.10 15.95
CA LEU A 135 5.92 5.75 15.80
C LEU A 135 6.63 4.77 16.74
N ARG A 136 7.96 4.89 16.90
CA ARG A 136 8.73 4.06 17.83
C ARG A 136 8.38 4.35 19.29
N THR A 137 8.18 5.62 19.65
CA THR A 137 7.75 6.01 20.99
C THR A 137 6.37 5.43 21.32
N ILE A 138 5.43 5.50 20.38
CA ILE A 138 4.11 4.86 20.50
C ILE A 138 4.27 3.36 20.67
N ALA A 139 5.02 2.70 19.79
CA ALA A 139 5.24 1.27 19.84
C ALA A 139 5.87 0.83 21.18
N ALA A 140 6.83 1.58 21.69
CA ALA A 140 7.46 1.31 22.98
C ALA A 140 6.44 1.39 24.14
N ARG A 141 5.57 2.41 24.15
CA ARG A 141 4.50 2.56 25.17
C ARG A 141 3.54 1.38 25.16
N TYR A 142 3.19 0.90 23.98
CA TYR A 142 2.32 -0.27 23.82
C TYR A 142 3.08 -1.60 23.85
N ARG A 143 4.41 -1.61 24.00
CA ARG A 143 5.32 -2.78 23.87
C ARG A 143 5.02 -3.61 22.63
N LEU A 144 5.00 -2.93 21.48
CA LEU A 144 4.73 -3.50 20.16
C LEU A 144 6.05 -3.77 19.44
N ARG A 145 6.10 -4.87 18.68
CA ARG A 145 7.25 -5.19 17.83
C ARG A 145 7.06 -4.67 16.41
N TYR A 146 5.84 -4.72 15.91
CA TYR A 146 5.50 -4.26 14.57
C TYR A 146 4.35 -3.25 14.62
N LEU A 147 4.34 -2.32 13.67
CA LEU A 147 3.23 -1.41 13.43
C LEU A 147 2.67 -1.65 12.02
N LEU A 148 1.35 -1.65 11.91
CA LEU A 148 0.62 -1.61 10.65
C LEU A 148 0.17 -0.16 10.45
N LEU A 149 0.86 0.55 9.57
CA LEU A 149 0.56 1.93 9.23
C LEU A 149 -0.58 1.93 8.22
N TYR A 150 -1.75 2.35 8.64
CA TYR A 150 -2.97 2.33 7.83
C TYR A 150 -3.25 3.74 7.32
N SER A 151 -3.41 3.91 6.01
CA SER A 151 -3.75 5.20 5.41
C SER A 151 -4.83 5.06 4.37
N GLU A 152 -5.63 6.11 4.21
CA GLU A 152 -6.69 6.21 3.21
C GLU A 152 -6.47 7.47 2.38
N ARG A 153 -6.72 7.36 1.08
CA ARG A 153 -6.83 8.50 0.19
C ARG A 153 -8.08 8.37 -0.65
N PHE A 154 -8.85 9.45 -0.74
CA PHE A 154 -9.98 9.59 -1.64
C PHE A 154 -9.72 10.75 -2.60
N GLU A 155 -10.05 10.51 -3.86
CA GLU A 155 -10.07 11.51 -4.92
C GLU A 155 -11.52 11.66 -5.38
N ASP A 156 -12.09 12.83 -5.08
CA ASP A 156 -13.47 13.14 -5.43
C ASP A 156 -13.55 13.67 -6.86
N ALA A 157 -14.26 12.93 -7.71
CA ALA A 157 -14.58 13.32 -9.06
C ALA A 157 -16.09 13.62 -9.16
N SER A 158 -16.49 14.82 -8.74
CA SER A 158 -17.86 15.29 -8.94
C SER A 158 -18.04 15.82 -10.36
N HIS A 159 -19.10 15.37 -11.03
CA HIS A 159 -19.49 15.89 -12.34
C HIS A 159 -20.99 16.17 -12.38
N LEU A 160 -21.34 17.29 -13.02
CA LEU A 160 -22.72 17.61 -13.36
C LEU A 160 -23.17 16.61 -14.42
N ASN A 161 -24.29 15.94 -14.17
CA ASN A 161 -24.85 15.00 -15.12
C ASN A 161 -25.82 15.72 -16.08
N GLY A 162 -26.30 14.99 -17.09
CA GLY A 162 -27.23 15.52 -18.08
C GLY A 162 -28.59 15.96 -17.53
N TRP A 163 -28.86 15.91 -16.22
CA TRP A 163 -30.05 16.47 -15.57
C TRP A 163 -29.81 17.85 -14.97
N ALA A 164 -28.54 18.29 -14.86
CA ALA A 164 -28.19 19.60 -14.32
C ALA A 164 -28.81 20.77 -15.12
N PHE A 165 -29.20 20.55 -16.40
CA PHE A 165 -29.93 21.56 -17.17
C PHE A 165 -31.31 21.92 -16.59
N LEU A 166 -31.88 21.10 -15.71
CA LEU A 166 -33.15 21.39 -15.04
C LEU A 166 -32.99 22.31 -13.82
N TYR A 167 -31.76 22.57 -13.35
CA TYR A 167 -31.51 23.42 -12.19
C TYR A 167 -31.96 24.88 -12.32
N PRO A 168 -32.00 25.52 -13.50
CA PRO A 168 -32.62 26.82 -13.66
C PRO A 168 -34.13 26.83 -13.34
N THR A 169 -34.79 25.67 -13.30
CA THR A 169 -36.21 25.57 -12.96
C THR A 169 -36.40 25.37 -11.45
N LEU A 170 -37.34 26.12 -10.86
CA LEU A 170 -37.74 25.96 -9.44
C LEU A 170 -38.11 24.50 -9.11
N ILE A 171 -38.75 23.79 -10.03
CA ILE A 171 -39.16 22.40 -9.85
C ILE A 171 -37.94 21.45 -9.95
N GLY A 172 -37.08 21.66 -10.95
CA GLY A 172 -35.88 20.84 -11.16
C GLY A 172 -34.89 20.92 -10.01
N MET A 173 -34.80 22.07 -9.33
CA MET A 173 -33.95 22.25 -8.15
C MET A 173 -34.30 21.28 -7.01
N PHE A 174 -35.57 20.88 -6.85
CA PHE A 174 -35.98 19.96 -5.77
C PHE A 174 -36.10 18.50 -6.20
N VAL A 175 -36.29 18.22 -7.50
CA VAL A 175 -36.68 16.88 -7.98
C VAL A 175 -35.61 16.20 -8.86
N ALA A 176 -34.67 16.94 -9.44
CA ALA A 176 -33.68 16.36 -10.34
C ALA A 176 -32.40 15.92 -9.59
N PRO A 177 -32.02 14.63 -9.62
CA PRO A 177 -30.71 14.18 -9.16
C PRO A 177 -29.64 14.59 -10.20
N GLY A 178 -29.26 15.88 -10.17
CA GLY A 178 -28.37 16.47 -11.17
C GLY A 178 -26.87 16.28 -10.92
N VAL A 179 -26.50 15.66 -9.78
CA VAL A 179 -25.11 15.37 -9.43
C VAL A 179 -24.88 13.86 -9.37
N THR A 180 -23.79 13.41 -9.98
CA THR A 180 -23.28 12.06 -9.80
C THR A 180 -21.93 12.19 -9.10
N VAL A 181 -21.89 11.71 -7.86
CA VAL A 181 -20.68 11.74 -7.06
C VAL A 181 -19.99 10.41 -7.26
N LYS A 182 -18.79 10.48 -7.86
CA LYS A 182 -17.88 9.34 -7.95
C LYS A 182 -16.67 9.69 -7.11
N SER A 183 -16.36 8.86 -6.13
CA SER A 183 -15.10 8.94 -5.40
C SER A 183 -14.31 7.67 -5.67
N ARG A 184 -13.03 7.86 -6.00
CA ARG A 184 -12.06 6.78 -6.18
C ARG A 184 -11.08 6.90 -5.04
N GLY A 185 -10.92 5.83 -4.28
CA GLY A 185 -10.00 5.82 -3.16
C GLY A 185 -8.99 4.69 -3.25
N LEU A 186 -7.96 4.80 -2.42
CA LEU A 186 -6.96 3.77 -2.16
C LEU A 186 -6.78 3.66 -0.66
N SER A 187 -6.85 2.44 -0.15
CA SER A 187 -6.53 2.12 1.24
C SER A 187 -5.24 1.33 1.25
N GLN A 188 -4.27 1.76 2.06
CA GLN A 188 -2.93 1.19 2.11
C GLN A 188 -2.57 0.80 3.54
N VAL A 189 -1.87 -0.34 3.67
CA VAL A 189 -1.28 -0.80 4.93
C VAL A 189 0.19 -1.13 4.72
N ASP A 190 1.06 -0.52 5.52
CA ASP A 190 2.49 -0.81 5.56
C ASP A 190 2.87 -1.49 6.86
N LEU A 191 3.58 -2.63 6.81
CA LEU A 191 4.12 -3.30 8.00
C LEU A 191 5.51 -2.75 8.32
N LEU A 192 5.63 -1.98 9.39
CA LEU A 192 6.88 -1.40 9.90
C LEU A 192 7.46 -2.26 11.04
N ASP A 193 8.74 -2.61 10.94
CA ASP A 193 9.51 -3.12 12.08
C ASP A 193 9.98 -1.95 12.94
N VAL A 194 9.50 -1.89 14.18
CA VAL A 194 9.78 -0.81 15.15
C VAL A 194 11.26 -0.78 15.55
N ARG A 195 11.92 -1.94 15.56
CA ARG A 195 13.32 -2.06 16.00
C ARG A 195 14.26 -1.42 14.98
N THR A 196 14.10 -1.80 13.71
CA THR A 196 14.97 -1.37 12.62
C THR A 196 14.48 -0.10 11.93
N GLY A 197 13.18 0.19 11.99
CA GLY A 197 12.54 1.29 11.25
C GLY A 197 12.29 0.95 9.77
N THR A 198 12.38 -0.32 9.37
CA THR A 198 12.22 -0.76 7.98
C THR A 198 10.77 -1.18 7.68
N ILE A 199 10.26 -0.81 6.51
CA ILE A 199 9.00 -1.34 5.98
C ILE A 199 9.26 -2.72 5.40
N LEU A 200 8.56 -3.73 5.90
CA LEU A 200 8.70 -5.13 5.51
C LEU A 200 7.87 -5.47 4.27
N PHE A 201 6.65 -4.92 4.19
CA PHE A 201 5.80 -4.98 3.00
C PHE A 201 4.72 -3.89 3.05
N SER A 202 4.12 -3.64 1.89
CA SER A 202 2.99 -2.74 1.70
C SER A 202 1.89 -3.44 0.92
N VAL A 203 0.63 -3.28 1.34
CA VAL A 203 -0.53 -3.78 0.61
C VAL A 203 -1.50 -2.63 0.35
N VAL A 204 -2.08 -2.63 -0.86
CA VAL A 204 -3.04 -1.61 -1.29
C VAL A 204 -4.32 -2.28 -1.75
N GLU A 205 -5.46 -1.67 -1.41
CA GLU A 205 -6.79 -2.06 -1.87
C GLU A 205 -7.48 -0.83 -2.49
N PRO A 206 -7.90 -0.90 -3.76
CA PRO A 206 -8.66 0.16 -4.37
C PRO A 206 -10.10 0.20 -3.86
N MET A 207 -10.63 1.41 -3.71
CA MET A 207 -11.99 1.69 -3.30
C MET A 207 -12.69 2.48 -4.39
N GLN A 208 -13.94 2.14 -4.70
CA GLN A 208 -14.74 2.90 -5.67
C GLN A 208 -16.14 3.08 -5.10
N VAL A 209 -16.57 4.32 -5.05
CA VAL A 209 -17.91 4.71 -4.60
C VAL A 209 -18.57 5.50 -5.73
N GLU A 210 -19.73 5.04 -6.18
CA GLU A 210 -20.54 5.73 -7.17
C GLU A 210 -21.98 5.84 -6.67
N GLN A 211 -22.49 7.06 -6.54
CA GLN A 211 -23.89 7.29 -6.20
C GLN A 211 -24.47 8.46 -6.99
N LYS A 212 -25.73 8.29 -7.42
CA LYS A 212 -26.58 9.37 -7.90
C LYS A 212 -27.32 9.94 -6.71
N SER A 213 -27.08 11.20 -6.34
CA SER A 213 -27.72 11.85 -5.20
C SER A 213 -28.38 13.16 -5.60
N PHE A 214 -29.32 13.61 -4.78
CA PHE A 214 -29.89 14.95 -4.88
C PHE A 214 -28.90 15.98 -4.31
N MET A 215 -28.93 17.20 -4.82
CA MET A 215 -28.02 18.27 -4.38
C MET A 215 -28.13 18.55 -2.86
N ILE A 216 -29.34 18.46 -2.30
CA ILE A 216 -29.57 18.61 -0.87
C ILE A 216 -29.27 17.27 -0.18
N GLY A 217 -28.20 17.24 0.62
CA GLY A 217 -27.82 16.08 1.43
C GLY A 217 -26.84 15.10 0.78
N ALA A 218 -26.38 15.36 -0.46
CA ALA A 218 -25.37 14.56 -1.15
C ALA A 218 -24.13 14.28 -0.29
N GLU A 219 -23.65 15.27 0.48
CA GLU A 219 -22.46 15.11 1.32
C GLU A 219 -22.63 14.04 2.41
N ARG A 220 -23.82 13.92 3.01
CA ARG A 220 -24.05 12.94 4.09
C ARG A 220 -24.10 11.53 3.53
N SER A 221 -24.88 11.33 2.46
CA SER A 221 -24.95 10.02 1.80
C SER A 221 -23.60 9.61 1.22
N HIS A 222 -22.82 10.59 0.74
CA HIS A 222 -21.48 10.32 0.24
C HIS A 222 -20.55 9.81 1.33
N ARG A 223 -20.47 10.51 2.48
CA ARG A 223 -19.67 10.07 3.62
C ARG A 223 -20.09 8.70 4.16
N GLU A 224 -21.38 8.40 4.16
CA GLU A 224 -21.89 7.08 4.54
C GLU A 224 -21.37 5.97 3.62
N LEU A 225 -21.40 6.20 2.31
CA LEU A 225 -20.87 5.25 1.33
C LEU A 225 -19.34 5.14 1.37
N GLU A 226 -18.63 6.26 1.60
CA GLU A 226 -17.19 6.23 1.83
C GLU A 226 -16.85 5.38 3.06
N MET A 227 -17.55 5.57 4.17
CA MET A 227 -17.36 4.75 5.37
C MET A 227 -17.63 3.26 5.10
N GLU A 228 -18.68 2.94 4.35
CA GLU A 228 -19.00 1.55 3.98
C GLU A 228 -17.92 0.92 3.07
N ALA A 229 -17.49 1.66 2.05
CA ALA A 229 -16.43 1.24 1.14
C ALA A 229 -15.11 1.02 1.88
N THR A 230 -14.78 1.92 2.81
CA THR A 230 -13.58 1.83 3.64
C THR A 230 -13.62 0.63 4.58
N ALA A 231 -14.77 0.36 5.22
CA ALA A 231 -14.93 -0.81 6.07
C ALA A 231 -14.82 -2.12 5.27
N THR A 232 -15.28 -2.14 4.02
CA THR A 232 -15.13 -3.27 3.11
C THR A 232 -13.67 -3.45 2.69
N ALA A 233 -12.99 -2.36 2.35
CA ALA A 233 -11.57 -2.35 2.00
C ALA A 233 -10.68 -2.81 3.17
N ALA A 234 -10.97 -2.37 4.39
CA ALA A 234 -10.25 -2.80 5.60
C ALA A 234 -10.29 -4.33 5.79
N LYS A 235 -11.43 -4.98 5.52
CA LYS A 235 -11.55 -6.44 5.57
C LYS A 235 -10.75 -7.14 4.46
N ALA A 236 -10.75 -6.57 3.26
CA ALA A 236 -9.95 -7.09 2.14
C ALA A 236 -8.45 -6.94 2.40
N LEU A 237 -8.03 -5.78 2.92
CA LEU A 237 -6.66 -5.52 3.38
C LEU A 237 -6.24 -6.49 4.46
N ALA A 238 -7.07 -6.77 5.47
CA ALA A 238 -6.75 -7.73 6.51
C ALA A 238 -6.37 -9.12 5.95
N LYS A 239 -7.10 -9.58 4.92
CA LYS A 239 -6.78 -10.83 4.21
C LYS A 239 -5.43 -10.73 3.51
N ARG A 240 -5.17 -9.62 2.78
CA ARG A 240 -3.89 -9.41 2.09
C ARG A 240 -2.72 -9.32 3.05
N VAL A 241 -2.86 -8.59 4.16
CA VAL A 241 -1.86 -8.51 5.24
C VAL A 241 -1.57 -9.90 5.80
N SER A 242 -2.60 -10.72 6.02
CA SER A 242 -2.45 -12.09 6.50
C SER A 242 -1.65 -12.95 5.52
N THR A 243 -2.00 -12.90 4.22
CA THR A 243 -1.27 -13.60 3.16
C THR A 243 0.19 -13.13 3.07
N GLN A 244 0.43 -11.83 3.03
CA GLN A 244 1.79 -11.27 2.97
C GLN A 244 2.62 -11.61 4.22
N THR A 245 2.01 -11.60 5.39
CA THR A 245 2.68 -12.01 6.63
C THR A 245 3.09 -13.49 6.57
N HIS A 246 2.22 -14.36 6.06
CA HIS A 246 2.53 -15.77 5.89
C HIS A 246 3.66 -16.00 4.89
N GLU A 247 3.62 -15.30 3.74
CA GLU A 247 4.69 -15.35 2.73
C GLU A 247 6.03 -14.84 3.29
N LEU A 248 6.00 -13.76 4.08
CA LEU A 248 7.18 -13.18 4.72
C LEU A 248 7.80 -14.14 5.75
N VAL A 249 6.98 -14.78 6.59
CA VAL A 249 7.44 -15.80 7.55
C VAL A 249 8.05 -17.00 6.83
N ALA A 250 7.37 -17.52 5.80
CA ALA A 250 7.89 -18.63 5.01
C ALA A 250 9.23 -18.29 4.35
N PHE A 251 9.39 -17.07 3.84
CA PHE A 251 10.64 -16.58 3.28
C PHE A 251 11.77 -16.51 4.31
N ALA A 252 11.48 -16.02 5.52
CA ALA A 252 12.46 -15.96 6.60
C ALA A 252 12.89 -17.36 7.07
N ASP A 253 11.96 -18.30 7.17
CA ASP A 253 12.26 -19.69 7.53
C ASP A 253 13.18 -20.38 6.52
N LEU A 254 12.97 -20.12 5.22
CA LEU A 254 13.85 -20.62 4.16
C LEU A 254 15.25 -19.99 4.26
N SER A 255 15.31 -18.68 4.50
CA SER A 255 16.57 -17.94 4.65
C SER A 255 17.37 -18.42 5.86
N ALA A 256 16.70 -18.69 6.99
CA ALA A 256 17.32 -19.20 8.21
C ALA A 256 17.93 -20.60 8.04
N ARG A 257 17.39 -21.42 7.12
CA ARG A 257 17.92 -22.76 6.80
C ARG A 257 19.12 -22.72 5.85
N GLY A 258 19.59 -21.54 5.45
CA GLY A 258 20.68 -21.39 4.49
C GLY A 258 20.32 -21.83 3.07
N ALA A 259 19.03 -22.05 2.79
CA ALA A 259 18.56 -22.30 1.43
C ALA A 259 18.65 -20.98 0.66
N GLN A 260 19.59 -20.88 -0.27
CA GLN A 260 19.62 -19.73 -1.18
C GLN A 260 18.31 -19.73 -1.97
N PRO A 261 17.53 -18.63 -1.94
CA PRO A 261 16.32 -18.53 -2.75
C PRO A 261 16.72 -18.67 -4.22
N THR A 262 16.32 -19.76 -4.86
CA THR A 262 16.78 -20.14 -6.19
C THR A 262 16.35 -19.16 -7.29
N ARG A 263 15.42 -18.26 -6.99
CA ARG A 263 15.15 -17.05 -7.79
C ARG A 263 14.66 -15.92 -6.88
N PRO A 264 15.21 -14.69 -6.96
CA PRO A 264 14.54 -13.53 -6.42
C PRO A 264 13.21 -13.38 -7.16
N ARG A 265 12.10 -13.69 -6.49
CA ARG A 265 10.78 -13.38 -7.02
C ARG A 265 10.64 -11.87 -6.88
N ILE A 266 10.87 -11.16 -7.97
CA ILE A 266 10.61 -9.72 -8.05
C ILE A 266 9.15 -9.54 -7.67
N LEU A 267 8.90 -8.98 -6.49
CA LEU A 267 7.55 -8.56 -6.12
C LEU A 267 7.11 -7.56 -7.19
N PRO A 268 5.90 -7.69 -7.75
CA PRO A 268 5.41 -6.72 -8.71
C PRO A 268 5.57 -5.33 -8.11
N ALA A 269 6.15 -4.39 -8.86
CA ALA A 269 6.39 -3.04 -8.38
C ALA A 269 5.10 -2.50 -7.75
N PRO A 270 5.18 -1.82 -6.59
CA PRO A 270 4.01 -1.18 -6.01
C PRO A 270 3.35 -0.36 -7.10
N ILE A 271 2.06 -0.60 -7.33
CA ILE A 271 1.31 0.12 -8.35
C ILE A 271 1.29 1.58 -7.90
N MET A 272 2.20 2.38 -8.46
CA MET A 272 2.16 3.83 -8.32
C MET A 272 0.94 4.28 -9.12
N VAL A 273 -0.21 4.37 -8.44
CA VAL A 273 -1.36 5.03 -9.00
C VAL A 273 -0.97 6.50 -9.08
N GLY A 274 -0.76 6.96 -10.31
CA GLY A 274 -0.03 8.17 -10.62
C GLY A 274 -0.50 9.38 -9.83
N SER A 275 0.48 10.09 -9.28
CA SER A 275 0.38 11.54 -9.16
C SER A 275 0.00 12.06 -10.54
N ALA A 276 -1.24 12.49 -10.71
CA ALA A 276 -1.69 13.12 -11.92
C ALA A 276 -0.80 14.33 -12.15
N ALA A 277 0.17 14.17 -13.06
CA ALA A 277 1.01 15.24 -13.55
C ALA A 277 0.08 16.37 -13.97
N SER A 278 0.12 17.46 -13.22
CA SER A 278 -0.50 18.72 -13.57
C SER A 278 0.12 19.13 -14.91
N VAL A 279 -0.63 18.95 -15.99
CA VAL A 279 -0.30 19.56 -17.27
C VAL A 279 -0.54 21.05 -17.09
N GLU A 280 0.50 21.71 -16.62
CA GLU A 280 0.66 23.15 -16.60
C GLU A 280 0.69 23.62 -18.06
N SER A 281 -0.46 24.08 -18.55
CA SER A 281 -0.57 24.74 -19.85
C SER A 281 -0.06 26.17 -19.71
N VAL A 282 1.27 26.31 -19.82
CA VAL A 282 1.93 27.58 -20.08
C VAL A 282 1.75 27.96 -21.56
N SER A 283 1.44 29.24 -21.77
CA SER A 283 1.55 30.01 -23.02
C SER A 283 0.41 29.95 -24.05
N ALA A 284 -0.42 30.99 -24.00
CA ALA A 284 -0.72 31.80 -25.18
C ALA A 284 -0.85 33.28 -24.77
N SER A 285 0.27 33.98 -24.85
CA SER A 285 0.38 35.43 -24.97
C SER A 285 -0.46 35.93 -26.15
N GLY A 286 -1.45 36.77 -25.88
CA GLY A 286 -2.27 37.43 -26.89
C GLY A 286 -2.71 38.78 -26.37
N GLU A 287 -1.82 39.77 -26.48
CA GLU A 287 -2.11 41.18 -26.29
C GLU A 287 -2.66 41.74 -27.62
N PRO A 288 -3.84 42.39 -27.64
CA PRO A 288 -4.14 43.31 -28.72
C PRO A 288 -4.54 44.70 -28.17
N GLY A 289 -3.67 45.67 -28.45
CA GLY A 289 -4.04 46.96 -29.04
C GLY A 289 -5.00 47.84 -28.25
N GLY A 290 -4.44 48.83 -27.54
CA GLY A 290 -5.18 50.03 -27.15
C GLY A 290 -5.46 50.94 -28.35
N PRO A 291 -6.63 51.59 -28.43
CA PRO A 291 -6.84 52.75 -29.30
C PRO A 291 -6.55 54.06 -28.56
N ALA A 292 -5.89 54.94 -29.30
CA ALA A 292 -5.53 56.29 -28.94
C ALA A 292 -6.74 57.24 -28.80
N ALA A 293 -6.56 58.19 -27.89
CA ALA A 293 -7.11 59.55 -27.80
C ALA A 293 -8.23 60.00 -28.76
N THR A 294 -9.27 60.63 -28.21
CA THR A 294 -9.60 62.03 -28.55
C THR A 294 -10.50 62.66 -27.48
N ALA A 295 -10.09 63.82 -26.96
CA ALA A 295 -10.92 64.77 -26.21
C ALA A 295 -11.41 65.87 -27.16
N PRO A 296 -12.49 66.57 -26.78
CA PRO A 296 -12.52 68.03 -26.85
C PRO A 296 -12.51 68.67 -25.45
#